data_AF-A0A959CZQ8-F1
#
_entry.id   AF-A0A959CZQ8-F1
#
_cell.length_a   1.000
_cell.length_b   1.000
_cell.length_c   1.000
_cell.angle_alpha   90.00
_cell.angle_beta   90.00
_cell.angle_gamma   90.00
#
_symmetry.space_group_name_H-M   'P 1'
#
loop_
_entity.id
_entity.type
_entity.pdbx_description
1 polymer ?
#
loop_
_entity_poly.entity_id
_entity_poly.type
_entity_poly.pdbx_seq_one_letter_code
_entity_poly.pdbx_strand_id
1 'polypeptide(L)'
;QSFELLTAFGADPGRPVMHFEISRSNPQVLYVYQRTSFYGAVLYRSDDGGQQWQLLPFPSGIGSQRAGVMALDPEDENQLWVAFAHQNNDGAKVFRTLDG
;
A
#
# COMPACT_ATOMS: atom_id res chain seq x y z
N GLN A 1 4.50 -22.21 -17.33
CA GLN A 1 3.79 -21.15 -16.56
C GLN A 1 4.18 -19.83 -17.19
N SER A 2 3.20 -18.97 -17.49
CA SER A 2 3.40 -17.61 -18.01
C SER A 2 2.90 -16.61 -16.98
N PHE A 3 3.62 -15.50 -16.84
CA PHE A 3 3.18 -14.36 -16.04
C PHE A 3 2.54 -13.32 -16.97
N GLU A 4 1.45 -12.71 -16.53
CA GLU A 4 0.80 -11.61 -17.21
C GLU A 4 0.99 -10.32 -16.40
N LEU A 5 1.34 -9.24 -17.08
CA LEU A 5 1.36 -7.92 -16.45
C LEU A 5 -0.08 -7.40 -16.38
N LEU A 6 -0.66 -7.36 -15.18
CA LEU A 6 -2.00 -6.80 -14.98
C LEU A 6 -2.00 -5.27 -14.93
N THR A 7 -1.00 -4.67 -14.28
CA THR A 7 -0.93 -3.22 -14.07
C THR A 7 0.49 -2.76 -13.79
N ALA A 8 0.83 -1.57 -14.28
CA ALA A 8 1.99 -0.79 -13.85
C ALA A 8 1.50 0.48 -13.14
N PHE A 9 1.96 0.70 -11.91
CA PHE A 9 1.49 1.82 -11.09
C PHE A 9 2.27 3.12 -11.34
N GLY A 10 1.56 4.25 -11.23
CA GLY A 10 2.13 5.59 -11.27
C GLY A 10 2.55 6.07 -12.67
N ALA A 11 2.87 7.37 -12.77
CA ALA A 11 3.36 7.97 -14.02
C ALA A 11 4.86 7.73 -14.27
N ASP A 12 5.61 7.37 -13.22
CA ASP A 12 7.04 7.00 -13.28
C ASP A 12 7.16 5.49 -12.99
N PRO A 13 7.18 4.64 -14.02
CA PRO A 13 7.26 3.18 -13.84
C PRO A 13 8.60 2.73 -13.24
N GLY A 14 9.60 3.61 -13.08
CA GLY A 14 10.85 3.31 -12.38
C GLY A 14 10.70 3.24 -10.85
N ARG A 15 9.50 3.54 -10.33
CA ARG A 15 9.21 3.56 -8.90
C ARG A 15 8.70 2.20 -8.40
N PRO A 16 9.36 1.60 -7.39
CA PRO A 16 9.00 0.27 -6.94
C PRO A 16 7.67 0.25 -6.20
N VAL A 17 6.88 -0.79 -6.47
CA VAL A 17 5.88 -1.30 -5.53
C VAL A 17 6.63 -1.90 -4.35
N MET A 18 6.21 -1.55 -3.14
CA MET A 18 6.95 -1.88 -1.92
C MET A 18 6.29 -3.00 -1.12
N HIS A 19 4.96 -2.98 -1.02
CA HIS A 19 4.18 -4.00 -0.29
C HIS A 19 2.85 -4.23 -1.01
N PHE A 20 2.38 -5.47 -0.99
CA PHE A 20 1.11 -5.93 -1.55
C PHE A 20 0.38 -6.79 -0.51
N GLU A 21 -0.90 -6.50 -0.25
CA GLU A 21 -1.76 -7.25 0.67
C GLU A 21 -3.07 -7.66 -0.03
N ILE A 22 -3.55 -8.86 0.31
CA ILE A 22 -4.86 -9.38 -0.12
C ILE A 22 -5.72 -9.49 1.13
N SER A 23 -6.93 -8.93 1.10
CA SER A 23 -7.86 -9.12 2.21
C SER A 23 -8.25 -10.59 2.37
N ARG A 24 -8.30 -11.04 3.63
CA ARG A 24 -8.77 -12.39 3.98
C ARG A 24 -10.29 -12.47 4.06
N SER A 25 -10.95 -11.39 4.48
CA SER A 25 -12.43 -11.32 4.54
C SER A 25 -13.02 -11.26 3.13
N ASN A 26 -12.31 -10.63 2.19
CA ASN A 26 -12.76 -10.44 0.81
C ASN A 26 -11.57 -10.42 -0.17
N PRO A 27 -11.21 -11.55 -0.80
CA PRO A 27 -10.04 -11.65 -1.68
C PRO A 27 -10.09 -10.80 -2.97
N GLN A 28 -11.22 -10.14 -3.26
CA GLN A 28 -11.28 -9.14 -4.34
C GLN A 28 -10.65 -7.81 -3.91
N VAL A 29 -10.54 -7.56 -2.60
CA VAL A 29 -9.95 -6.34 -2.06
C VAL A 29 -8.44 -6.51 -1.90
N LEU A 30 -7.69 -5.71 -2.65
CA LEU A 30 -6.23 -5.71 -2.68
C LEU A 30 -5.69 -4.34 -2.32
N TYR A 31 -4.58 -4.30 -1.60
CA TYR A 31 -3.87 -3.06 -1.29
C TYR A 31 -2.42 -3.13 -1.78
N VAL A 32 -1.98 -2.05 -2.41
CA VAL A 32 -0.61 -1.86 -2.88
C VAL A 32 -0.10 -0.51 -2.44
N TYR A 33 1.08 -0.47 -1.86
CA TYR A 33 1.78 0.79 -1.66
C TYR A 33 2.97 0.91 -2.61
N GLN A 34 2.99 2.00 -3.39
CA GLN A 34 4.09 2.37 -4.28
C GLN A 34 4.84 3.58 -3.74
N ARG A 35 6.16 3.55 -3.83
CA ARG A 35 7.00 4.69 -3.44
C ARG A 35 7.16 5.67 -4.59
N THR A 36 6.63 6.89 -4.49
CA THR A 36 6.76 7.93 -5.53
C THR A 36 8.03 8.78 -5.41
N SER A 37 8.60 8.94 -4.22
CA SER A 37 9.85 9.67 -4.01
C SER A 37 10.62 9.17 -2.77
N PHE A 38 11.65 9.88 -2.31
CA PHE A 38 12.29 9.53 -1.02
C PHE A 38 11.35 9.75 0.17
N TYR A 39 10.47 10.74 0.03
CA TYR A 39 9.54 11.25 1.04
C TYR A 39 8.07 10.98 0.66
N GLY A 40 7.84 10.28 -0.45
CA GLY A 40 6.58 10.21 -1.15
C GLY A 40 6.17 8.76 -1.47
N ALA A 41 4.88 8.49 -1.31
CA ALA A 41 4.25 7.20 -1.47
C ALA A 41 2.75 7.40 -1.71
N VAL A 42 2.16 6.43 -2.40
CA VAL A 42 0.73 6.37 -2.67
C VAL A 42 0.25 4.97 -2.32
N LEU A 43 -0.93 4.90 -1.68
CA LEU A 43 -1.67 3.67 -1.48
C LEU A 43 -2.66 3.50 -2.61
N TYR A 44 -2.74 2.30 -3.13
CA TYR A 44 -3.70 1.87 -4.13
C TYR A 44 -4.57 0.78 -3.51
N ARG A 45 -5.87 0.85 -3.80
CA ARG A 45 -6.82 -0.20 -3.48
C ARG A 45 -7.48 -0.70 -4.75
N SER A 46 -7.72 -2.00 -4.84
CA SER A 46 -8.62 -2.59 -5.82
C SER A 46 -9.74 -3.27 -5.07
N ASP A 47 -10.94 -3.24 -5.62
CA ASP A 47 -12.11 -3.97 -5.10
C ASP A 47 -12.60 -5.05 -6.08
N ASP A 48 -11.82 -5.35 -7.13
CA ASP A 48 -12.17 -6.24 -8.24
C ASP A 48 -11.04 -7.22 -8.63
N GLY A 49 -10.19 -7.57 -7.66
CA GLY A 49 -9.12 -8.55 -7.84
C GLY A 49 -7.93 -8.01 -8.65
N GLY A 50 -7.76 -6.68 -8.68
CA GLY A 50 -6.63 -6.02 -9.31
C GLY A 50 -6.86 -5.59 -10.76
N GLN A 51 -8.11 -5.62 -11.24
CA GLN A 51 -8.47 -5.17 -12.58
C GLN A 51 -8.52 -3.63 -12.67
N GLN A 52 -9.03 -2.99 -11.62
CA GLN A 52 -9.05 -1.54 -11.45
C GLN A 52 -8.48 -1.15 -10.09
N TRP A 53 -7.85 0.02 -10.05
CA TRP A 53 -7.18 0.54 -8.84
C TRP A 53 -7.57 1.99 -8.58
N GLN A 54 -7.92 2.30 -7.35
CA GLN A 54 -8.17 3.65 -6.85
C GLN A 54 -7.01 4.13 -5.98
N LEU A 55 -6.67 5.41 -6.11
CA LEU A 55 -5.68 6.05 -5.24
C LEU A 55 -6.33 6.42 -3.91
N LEU A 56 -5.66 6.06 -2.84
CA LEU A 56 -6.05 6.40 -1.48
C LEU A 56 -5.03 7.35 -0.85
N PRO A 57 -5.45 8.18 0.12
CA PRO A 57 -4.53 8.91 0.97
C PRO A 57 -3.56 7.95 1.65
N PHE A 58 -2.33 8.42 1.89
CA PHE A 58 -1.33 7.66 2.64
C PHE A 58 -0.77 8.55 3.76
N PRO A 59 -0.33 7.98 4.90
CA PRO A 59 0.16 8.78 6.02
C PRO A 59 1.21 9.79 5.58
N SER A 60 0.91 11.09 5.71
CA SER A 60 1.77 12.20 5.27
C SER A 60 2.45 12.89 6.45
N GLY A 61 3.39 13.81 6.19
CA GLY A 61 4.14 14.49 7.26
C GLY A 61 5.22 13.62 7.93
N ILE A 62 5.51 12.47 7.33
CA ILE A 62 6.58 11.55 7.71
C ILE A 62 7.78 11.75 6.79
N GLY A 63 8.98 11.78 7.33
CA GLY A 63 10.13 12.19 6.53
C GLY A 63 10.70 11.08 5.64
N SER A 64 10.17 9.85 5.67
CA SER A 64 10.46 8.84 4.66
C SER A 64 9.40 7.76 4.66
N GLN A 65 8.70 7.69 3.55
CA GLN A 65 7.75 6.63 3.23
C GLN A 65 8.50 5.52 2.50
N ARG A 66 9.60 5.02 3.07
CA ARG A 66 10.39 3.90 2.54
C ARG A 66 10.18 2.68 3.41
N ALA A 67 10.11 1.51 2.76
CA ALA A 67 10.13 0.19 3.40
C ALA A 67 9.19 0.13 4.61
N GLY A 68 7.89 0.10 4.33
CA GLY A 68 6.88 -0.14 5.34
C GLY A 68 6.33 -1.56 5.27
N VAL A 69 5.61 -1.95 6.31
CA VAL A 69 4.73 -3.12 6.32
C VAL A 69 3.29 -2.65 6.33
N MET A 70 2.44 -3.40 5.65
CA MET A 70 0.99 -3.26 5.71
C MET A 70 0.41 -4.55 6.30
N ALA A 71 -0.62 -4.44 7.12
CA ALA A 71 -1.38 -5.58 7.62
C ALA A 71 -2.87 -5.24 7.64
N LEU A 72 -3.68 -6.08 6.99
CA LEU A 72 -5.14 -5.96 6.99
C LEU A 72 -5.75 -6.71 8.17
N ASP A 73 -6.87 -6.20 8.67
CA ASP A 73 -7.74 -6.96 9.57
C ASP A 73 -8.22 -8.23 8.82
N PRO A 74 -8.07 -9.44 9.39
CA PRO A 74 -8.58 -10.65 8.76
C PRO A 74 -10.10 -10.69 8.59
N GLU A 75 -10.85 -9.88 9.35
CA GLU A 75 -12.32 -9.86 9.37
C GLU A 75 -12.92 -8.60 8.73
N ASP A 76 -12.11 -7.58 8.39
CA ASP A 76 -12.57 -6.32 7.80
C ASP A 76 -11.56 -5.76 6.79
N GLU A 77 -11.91 -5.80 5.50
CA GLU A 77 -11.05 -5.33 4.42
C GLU A 77 -10.72 -3.83 4.45
N ASN A 78 -11.45 -3.01 5.21
CA ASN A 78 -11.24 -1.56 5.26
C ASN A 78 -10.26 -1.15 6.38
N GLN A 79 -9.94 -2.07 7.28
CA GLN A 79 -9.04 -1.80 8.39
C GLN A 79 -7.62 -2.24 8.06
N LEU A 80 -6.72 -1.26 7.94
CA LEU A 80 -5.33 -1.46 7.58
C LEU A 80 -4.41 -0.77 8.58
N TRP A 81 -3.37 -1.48 9.01
CA TRP A 81 -2.26 -0.92 9.77
C TRP A 81 -1.04 -0.78 8.86
N VAL A 82 -0.33 0.33 9.03
CA VAL A 82 0.90 0.62 8.29
C VAL A 82 1.98 1.04 9.27
N ALA A 83 3.16 0.45 9.16
CA ALA A 83 4.35 0.88 9.88
C ALA A 83 5.50 1.10 8.91
N PHE A 84 6.40 2.04 9.21
CA PHE A 84 7.58 2.32 8.40
C PHE A 84 8.80 1.79 9.13
N ALA A 85 9.76 1.17 8.44
CA ALA A 85 10.92 0.54 9.08
C ALA A 85 12.15 1.48 9.17
N HIS A 86 12.10 2.68 8.59
CA HIS A 86 13.28 3.52 8.48
C HIS A 86 13.52 4.35 9.75
N GLN A 87 14.61 4.02 10.46
CA GLN A 87 15.02 4.56 11.77
C GLN A 87 15.05 6.09 11.90
N ASN A 88 15.31 6.82 10.82
CA ASN A 88 15.41 8.29 10.86
C ASN A 88 14.09 9.00 10.50
N ASN A 89 13.02 8.26 10.25
CA ASN A 89 11.76 8.78 9.73
C ASN A 89 10.58 7.91 10.11
N ASP A 90 10.13 8.04 11.34
CA ASP A 90 8.88 7.45 11.81
C ASP A 90 8.91 5.93 11.98
N GLY A 91 10.12 5.35 12.01
CA GLY A 91 10.37 3.96 12.42
C GLY A 91 9.77 3.54 13.76
N ALA A 92 9.38 4.52 14.59
CA ALA A 92 8.75 4.33 15.89
C ALA A 92 7.22 4.51 15.87
N LYS A 93 6.60 4.65 14.69
CA LYS A 93 5.16 4.95 14.56
C LYS A 93 4.43 3.83 13.82
N VAL A 94 3.19 3.59 14.25
CA VAL A 94 2.21 2.75 13.58
C VAL A 94 1.00 3.62 13.28
N PHE A 95 0.49 3.52 12.05
CA PHE A 95 -0.68 4.22 11.57
C PHE A 95 -1.80 3.22 11.32
N ARG A 96 -3.04 3.66 11.46
CA ARG A 96 -4.23 2.87 11.15
C ARG A 96 -5.20 3.71 10.35
N THR A 97 -5.87 3.06 9.41
CA THR A 97 -7.04 3.55 8.70
C THR A 97 -8.24 2.62 8.97
N LEU A 98 -9.45 3.14 8.79
CA LEU A 98 -10.71 2.42 8.99
C LEU A 98 -11.54 2.31 7.70
N ASP A 99 -11.12 3.01 6.66
CA ASP A 99 -11.83 3.20 5.40
C ASP A 99 -10.96 2.86 4.17
N GLY A 100 -9.80 2.23 4.40
CA GLY A 100 -8.78 2.01 3.38
C GLY A 100 -7.89 3.22 3.19
#